data_AF-A0A8J3B3B3-F1
#
_entry.id   AF-A0A8J3B3B3-F1
#
_cell.length_a   1.000
_cell.length_b   1.000
_cell.length_c   1.000
_cell.angle_alpha   90.00
_cell.angle_beta   90.00
_cell.angle_gamma   90.00
#
_symmetry.space_group_name_H-M   'P 1'
#
loop_
_entity.id
_entity.type
_entity.pdbx_description
1 polymer ?
#
loop_
_entity_poly.entity_id
_entity_poly.type
_entity_poly.pdbx_seq_one_letter_code
_entity_poly.pdbx_strand_id
1 'polypeptide(L)'
;MQMPELALCYRQAITHDQLRHDLTTVAGIDRLQGSHGLNNLADDIADRAAACGLDVQVRRYQPGAPDARWWNYTAPQAGSPRAASLTILGETGPVTSYPLDPCTLARGSASTPPSGIRAPLIDLARTPQPRVPGAFVISPPLGRFALRTLVEQLHDWGAIGLALRSTRREGCDDTVIDRMELPDGCPLVGFSVSASQSNRLQAAAANNGHVHVHAEHDPAAPMPLVYARRRHRTGGQLGVLIAHLCHPAPGADDNASGVAALLSIARAAHHIYGPDRGPNLAFLWAPEMVGTAAYLHDIADHPDHKPAFALSLDMLGGDPNICGGVLTIEQSPDHLPAPLAGALEAAARAVSPAAVSYSTAVQLPTWPRAVVPFVGASDHLLFADRSIGIPAAHITRLPNRFHHTSHDTTATISYPELHRAAVTTAVAVTALSTGGPALAQVIDAVADLGCRRLTALIISADGANTTAEDLRHTAEVADGALRTLQLWHPTMLTDINHTRAHLADIADRLIPSGETAPSTDSATAAVPLRRWQGPWNLHNLDHALSRDGRTRLARLLVGGAADYARLVAVAHSIDDQHNVAQIAARAARITALTVHPAHAHALLDVMAEAEWIAWQ
;
A
#
# COMPACT_ATOMS: atom_id res chain seq x y z
N MET A 1 -10.40 -12.14 -28.03
CA MET A 1 -11.18 -10.90 -27.87
C MET A 1 -10.24 -9.72 -27.93
N GLN A 2 -10.66 -8.63 -28.56
CA GLN A 2 -10.00 -7.32 -28.42
C GLN A 2 -10.34 -6.69 -27.06
N MET A 3 -9.60 -5.68 -26.63
CA MET A 3 -9.79 -5.07 -25.31
C MET A 3 -11.19 -4.43 -25.09
N PRO A 4 -11.82 -3.77 -26.08
CA PRO A 4 -13.20 -3.28 -25.92
C PRO A 4 -14.23 -4.40 -25.72
N GLU A 5 -14.05 -5.56 -26.36
CA GLU A 5 -14.91 -6.73 -26.19
C GLU A 5 -14.76 -7.32 -24.78
N LEU A 6 -13.52 -7.42 -24.30
CA LEU A 6 -13.23 -7.82 -22.92
C LEU A 6 -13.88 -6.86 -21.93
N ALA A 7 -13.75 -5.55 -22.16
CA ALA A 7 -14.36 -4.53 -21.31
C ALA A 7 -15.88 -4.68 -21.28
N LEU A 8 -16.53 -4.94 -22.40
CA LEU A 8 -17.98 -5.18 -22.44
C LEU A 8 -18.38 -6.42 -21.63
N CYS A 9 -17.66 -7.55 -21.79
CA CYS A 9 -17.94 -8.78 -21.05
C CYS A 9 -17.81 -8.56 -19.53
N TYR A 10 -16.73 -7.92 -19.08
CA TYR A 10 -16.52 -7.66 -17.65
C TYR A 10 -17.48 -6.61 -17.09
N ARG A 11 -17.86 -5.57 -17.85
CA ARG A 11 -18.87 -4.59 -17.42
C ARG A 11 -20.23 -5.25 -17.16
N GLN A 12 -20.59 -6.26 -17.95
CA GLN A 12 -21.84 -7.01 -17.79
C GLN A 12 -21.76 -7.99 -16.61
N ALA A 13 -20.62 -8.66 -16.42
CA ALA A 13 -20.44 -9.67 -15.39
C ALA A 13 -20.21 -9.10 -13.97
N ILE A 14 -19.59 -7.91 -13.86
CA ILE A 14 -19.40 -7.20 -12.58
C ILE A 14 -20.58 -6.25 -12.39
N THR A 15 -21.38 -6.43 -11.32
CA THR A 15 -22.58 -5.62 -11.08
C THR A 15 -22.40 -4.67 -9.90
N HIS A 16 -23.04 -3.50 -9.96
CA HIS A 16 -22.96 -2.50 -8.89
C HIS A 16 -23.57 -3.00 -7.57
N ASP A 17 -24.67 -3.75 -7.63
CA ASP A 17 -25.35 -4.22 -6.43
C ASP A 17 -24.51 -5.25 -5.66
N GLN A 18 -23.80 -6.11 -6.38
CA GLN A 18 -22.91 -7.08 -5.76
C GLN A 18 -21.66 -6.41 -5.17
N LEU A 19 -21.06 -5.45 -5.88
CA LEU A 19 -19.98 -4.63 -5.34
C LEU A 19 -20.41 -3.90 -4.08
N ARG A 20 -21.60 -3.30 -4.07
CA ARG A 20 -22.17 -2.62 -2.90
C ARG A 20 -22.37 -3.57 -1.73
N HIS A 21 -22.93 -4.75 -1.98
CA HIS A 21 -23.18 -5.76 -0.97
C HIS A 21 -21.87 -6.28 -0.36
N ASP A 22 -20.91 -6.68 -1.19
CA ASP A 22 -19.62 -7.21 -0.74
C ASP A 22 -18.85 -6.13 0.04
N LEU A 23 -18.79 -4.89 -0.46
CA LEU A 23 -18.10 -3.78 0.23
C LEU A 23 -18.75 -3.44 1.57
N THR A 24 -20.08 -3.30 1.62
CA THR A 24 -20.78 -2.95 2.87
C THR A 24 -20.63 -4.04 3.93
N THR A 25 -20.59 -5.31 3.50
CA THR A 25 -20.33 -6.45 4.40
C THR A 25 -18.93 -6.35 5.01
N VAL A 26 -17.91 -6.12 4.18
CA VAL A 26 -16.51 -6.01 4.63
C VAL A 26 -16.31 -4.77 5.53
N ALA A 27 -16.87 -3.62 5.15
CA ALA A 27 -16.73 -2.35 5.90
C ALA A 27 -17.51 -2.35 7.23
N GLY A 28 -18.49 -3.24 7.39
CA GLY A 28 -19.25 -3.39 8.63
C GLY A 28 -18.53 -4.18 9.73
N ILE A 29 -17.34 -4.72 9.44
CA ILE A 29 -16.58 -5.57 10.35
C ILE A 29 -15.28 -4.86 10.75
N ASP A 30 -15.04 -4.74 12.05
CA ASP A 30 -13.73 -4.34 12.55
C ASP A 30 -12.71 -5.47 12.33
N ARG A 31 -11.78 -5.24 11.40
CA ARG A 31 -10.91 -6.25 10.81
C ARG A 31 -9.44 -5.96 11.10
N LEU A 32 -9.16 -5.54 12.33
CA LEU A 32 -7.79 -5.33 12.83
C LEU A 32 -6.93 -6.59 12.71
N GLN A 33 -5.64 -6.42 12.49
CA GLN A 33 -4.67 -7.50 12.49
C GLN A 33 -4.57 -8.15 13.88
N GLY A 34 -4.76 -9.47 13.94
CA GLY A 34 -4.87 -10.23 15.19
C GLY A 34 -6.30 -10.28 15.75
N SER A 35 -7.30 -9.76 15.04
CA SER A 35 -8.69 -9.76 15.52
C SER A 35 -9.49 -11.01 15.14
N HIS A 36 -10.49 -11.34 15.97
CA HIS A 36 -11.53 -12.32 15.61
C HIS A 36 -12.39 -11.86 14.43
N GLY A 37 -12.67 -10.56 14.31
CA GLY A 37 -13.43 -10.00 13.18
C GLY A 37 -12.75 -10.28 11.83
N LEU A 38 -11.43 -10.16 11.77
CA LEU A 38 -10.63 -10.50 10.59
C LEU A 38 -10.69 -12.00 10.25
N ASN A 39 -10.73 -12.90 11.24
CA ASN A 39 -10.89 -14.34 11.00
C ASN A 39 -12.27 -14.69 10.44
N ASN A 40 -13.31 -14.13 11.02
CA ASN A 40 -14.68 -14.36 10.57
C ASN A 40 -14.86 -13.84 9.12
N LEU A 41 -14.27 -12.69 8.81
CA LEU A 41 -14.27 -12.15 7.45
C LEU A 41 -13.51 -13.08 6.49
N ALA A 42 -12.35 -13.62 6.88
CA ALA A 42 -11.62 -14.55 6.03
C ALA A 42 -12.44 -15.79 5.67
N ASP A 43 -13.23 -16.34 6.61
CA ASP A 43 -14.15 -17.44 6.32
C ASP A 43 -15.26 -17.03 5.35
N ASP A 44 -15.91 -15.87 5.55
CA ASP A 44 -16.93 -15.36 4.62
C ASP A 44 -16.37 -15.15 3.20
N ILE A 45 -15.17 -14.58 3.08
CA ILE A 45 -14.49 -14.40 1.78
C ILE A 45 -14.16 -15.74 1.13
N ALA A 46 -13.69 -16.72 1.92
CA ALA A 46 -13.40 -18.05 1.42
C ALA A 46 -14.66 -18.77 0.91
N ASP A 47 -15.77 -18.69 1.66
CA ASP A 47 -17.06 -19.26 1.27
C ASP A 47 -17.60 -18.61 0.00
N ARG A 48 -17.52 -17.28 -0.11
CA ARG A 48 -17.92 -16.54 -1.33
C ARG A 48 -17.06 -16.92 -2.53
N ALA A 49 -15.75 -17.05 -2.35
CA ALA A 49 -14.83 -17.48 -3.41
C ALA A 49 -15.10 -18.93 -3.85
N ALA A 50 -15.34 -19.84 -2.90
CA ALA A 50 -15.65 -21.25 -3.17
C ALA A 50 -17.01 -21.40 -3.87
N ALA A 51 -18.02 -20.62 -3.48
CA ALA A 51 -19.33 -20.57 -4.13
C ALA A 51 -19.23 -20.11 -5.60
N CYS A 52 -18.18 -19.38 -5.97
CA CYS A 52 -17.88 -19.01 -7.35
C CYS A 52 -17.13 -20.12 -8.12
N GLY A 53 -16.94 -21.31 -7.55
CA GLY A 53 -16.26 -22.44 -8.20
C GLY A 53 -14.73 -22.31 -8.25
N LEU A 54 -14.13 -21.51 -7.36
CA LEU A 54 -12.69 -21.40 -7.20
C LEU A 54 -12.16 -22.51 -6.28
N ASP A 55 -10.90 -22.91 -6.49
CA ASP A 55 -10.18 -23.75 -5.53
C ASP A 55 -9.62 -22.86 -4.42
N VAL A 56 -10.12 -23.01 -3.20
CA VAL A 56 -9.87 -22.09 -2.08
C VAL A 56 -9.10 -22.80 -0.97
N GLN A 57 -8.08 -22.12 -0.46
CA GLN A 57 -7.31 -22.52 0.71
C GLN A 57 -7.33 -21.39 1.73
N VAL A 58 -7.65 -21.73 2.98
CA VAL A 58 -7.52 -20.81 4.12
C VAL A 58 -6.39 -21.33 5.00
N ARG A 59 -5.35 -20.52 5.18
CA ARG A 59 -4.25 -20.79 6.13
C ARG A 59 -4.42 -19.90 7.34
N ARG A 60 -4.02 -20.40 8.51
CA ARG A 60 -4.08 -19.68 9.77
C ARG A 60 -2.78 -19.88 10.53
N TYR A 61 -2.19 -18.77 10.95
CA TYR A 61 -0.91 -18.78 11.64
C TYR A 61 -1.10 -18.24 13.05
N GLN A 62 -0.84 -19.08 14.05
CA GLN A 62 -1.03 -18.71 15.45
C GLN A 62 0.09 -17.76 15.90
N PRO A 63 -0.22 -16.58 16.49
CA PRO A 63 0.79 -15.69 17.04
C PRO A 63 1.75 -16.41 18.00
N GLY A 64 3.06 -16.27 17.74
CA GLY A 64 4.13 -16.90 18.53
C GLY A 64 4.47 -18.34 18.15
N ALA A 65 3.75 -18.98 17.23
CA ALA A 65 4.11 -20.30 16.72
C ALA A 65 5.35 -20.25 15.80
N PRO A 66 6.15 -21.32 15.71
CA PRO A 66 7.35 -21.34 14.87
C PRO A 66 7.10 -21.08 13.37
N ASP A 67 5.93 -21.49 12.87
CA ASP A 67 5.47 -21.30 11.49
C ASP A 67 4.77 -19.95 11.25
N ALA A 68 4.68 -19.10 12.28
CA ALA A 68 4.10 -17.76 12.23
C ALA A 68 5.19 -16.66 12.12
N ARG A 69 6.30 -17.00 11.44
CA ARG A 69 7.43 -16.13 11.17
C ARG A 69 7.92 -16.34 9.74
N TRP A 70 8.13 -15.25 9.02
CA TRP A 70 8.55 -15.24 7.61
C TRP A 70 9.69 -14.26 7.45
N TRP A 71 10.93 -14.75 7.39
CA TRP A 71 12.13 -13.91 7.50
C TRP A 71 12.06 -12.99 8.75
N ASN A 72 11.96 -11.67 8.54
CA ASN A 72 11.86 -10.63 9.56
C ASN A 72 10.41 -10.23 9.90
N TYR A 73 9.41 -10.88 9.31
CA TYR A 73 7.99 -10.67 9.60
C TYR A 73 7.50 -11.70 10.62
N THR A 74 6.58 -11.30 11.49
CA THR A 74 5.94 -12.16 12.48
C THR A 74 4.44 -11.94 12.48
N ALA A 75 3.66 -13.00 12.79
CA ALA A 75 2.22 -12.85 12.94
C ALA A 75 1.89 -11.79 14.02
N PRO A 76 0.91 -10.90 13.74
CA PRO A 76 0.48 -9.84 14.67
C PRO A 76 0.05 -10.40 16.03
N GLN A 77 0.43 -9.72 17.11
CA GLN A 77 0.14 -10.16 18.49
C GLN A 77 -0.87 -9.29 19.25
N ALA A 78 -1.42 -8.25 18.62
CA ALA A 78 -2.42 -7.40 19.25
C ALA A 78 -3.73 -8.17 19.50
N GLY A 79 -4.31 -7.94 20.68
CA GLY A 79 -5.60 -8.50 21.07
C GLY A 79 -6.77 -7.89 20.31
N SER A 80 -7.89 -8.63 20.26
CA SER A 80 -9.14 -8.15 19.64
C SER A 80 -9.86 -7.20 20.59
N PRO A 81 -10.15 -5.95 20.22
CA PRO A 81 -10.87 -5.04 21.10
C PRO A 81 -12.32 -5.50 21.32
N ARG A 82 -12.81 -5.41 22.57
CA ARG A 82 -14.21 -5.67 22.94
C ARG A 82 -14.95 -4.42 23.36
N ALA A 83 -14.34 -3.63 24.23
CA ALA A 83 -14.92 -2.40 24.76
C ALA A 83 -13.82 -1.46 25.22
N ALA A 84 -14.01 -0.16 25.00
CA ALA A 84 -13.16 0.85 25.60
C ALA A 84 -13.93 2.15 25.82
N SER A 85 -13.54 2.90 26.84
CA SER A 85 -14.09 4.23 27.11
C SER A 85 -13.06 5.13 27.78
N LEU A 86 -13.02 6.37 27.35
CA LEU A 86 -12.29 7.46 28.01
C LEU A 86 -13.29 8.49 28.52
N THR A 87 -13.37 8.70 29.82
CA THR A 87 -14.36 9.58 30.44
C THR A 87 -13.69 10.60 31.36
N ILE A 88 -14.05 11.88 31.26
CA ILE A 88 -13.62 12.91 32.22
C ILE A 88 -14.46 12.77 33.49
N LEU A 89 -13.81 12.66 34.65
CA LEU A 89 -14.51 12.54 35.93
C LEU A 89 -15.32 13.81 36.23
N GLY A 90 -16.60 13.62 36.56
CA GLY A 90 -17.54 14.72 36.82
C GLY A 90 -18.39 15.13 35.62
N GLU A 91 -18.10 14.60 34.42
CA GLU A 91 -18.92 14.82 33.23
C GLU A 91 -19.87 13.64 32.96
N THR A 92 -21.00 13.93 32.31
CA THR A 92 -21.96 12.91 31.87
C THR A 92 -21.54 12.34 30.52
N GLY A 93 -21.18 11.05 30.49
CA GLY A 93 -20.86 10.31 29.27
C GLY A 93 -19.39 10.40 28.84
N PRO A 94 -18.93 9.46 28.00
CA PRO A 94 -17.53 9.39 27.59
C PRO A 94 -17.14 10.56 26.67
N VAL A 95 -15.83 10.83 26.61
CA VAL A 95 -15.22 11.63 25.53
C VAL A 95 -15.26 10.83 24.24
N THR A 96 -14.97 9.53 24.31
CA THR A 96 -15.03 8.57 23.22
C THR A 96 -15.15 7.15 23.74
N SER A 97 -15.69 6.25 22.92
CA SER A 97 -15.85 4.85 23.29
C SER A 97 -15.84 3.91 22.09
N TYR A 98 -15.23 2.74 22.25
CA TYR A 98 -15.32 1.63 21.30
C TYR A 98 -16.44 0.66 21.73
N PRO A 99 -17.29 0.15 20.82
CA PRO A 99 -17.20 0.26 19.35
C PRO A 99 -17.97 1.44 18.71
N LEU A 100 -18.52 2.37 19.50
CA LEU A 100 -19.29 3.51 18.95
C LEU A 100 -18.43 4.40 18.03
N ASP A 101 -17.18 4.65 18.43
CA ASP A 101 -16.14 5.35 17.67
C ASP A 101 -15.06 4.31 17.27
N PRO A 102 -15.20 3.59 16.15
CA PRO A 102 -14.38 2.41 15.88
C PRO A 102 -12.89 2.71 15.66
N CYS A 103 -12.54 3.93 15.23
CA CYS A 103 -11.15 4.37 15.07
C CYS A 103 -10.52 4.95 16.36
N THR A 104 -11.25 5.03 17.48
CA THR A 104 -10.71 5.68 18.69
C THR A 104 -9.69 4.84 19.42
N LEU A 105 -9.89 3.52 19.53
CA LEU A 105 -8.98 2.68 20.30
C LEU A 105 -7.80 2.29 19.42
N ALA A 106 -6.58 2.58 19.89
CA ALA A 106 -5.39 2.25 19.15
C ALA A 106 -5.22 0.72 19.06
N ARG A 107 -4.91 0.21 17.87
CA ARG A 107 -4.49 -1.20 17.73
C ARG A 107 -3.25 -1.41 18.59
N GLY A 108 -3.20 -2.50 19.35
CA GLY A 108 -2.10 -2.77 20.30
C GLY A 108 -2.22 -2.02 21.64
N SER A 109 -3.33 -1.33 21.90
CA SER A 109 -3.63 -0.77 23.22
C SER A 109 -3.66 -1.86 24.30
N ALA A 110 -3.15 -1.54 25.49
CA ALA A 110 -3.26 -2.40 26.66
C ALA A 110 -4.72 -2.52 27.14
N SER A 111 -5.02 -3.63 27.84
CA SER A 111 -6.25 -3.77 28.62
C SER A 111 -6.07 -3.19 30.03
N THR A 112 -7.15 -2.65 30.58
CA THR A 112 -7.22 -2.21 31.98
C THR A 112 -7.75 -3.33 32.88
N PRO A 113 -7.60 -3.23 34.21
CA PRO A 113 -8.44 -4.02 35.13
C PRO A 113 -9.93 -3.80 34.85
N PRO A 114 -10.83 -4.74 35.20
CA PRO A 114 -12.27 -4.61 34.94
C PRO A 114 -12.92 -3.35 35.53
N SER A 115 -12.36 -2.80 36.62
CA SER A 115 -12.82 -1.54 37.21
C SER A 115 -12.41 -0.29 36.43
N GLY A 116 -11.59 -0.43 35.40
CA GLY A 116 -10.84 0.67 34.78
C GLY A 116 -9.82 1.30 35.73
N ILE A 117 -9.19 2.38 35.26
CA ILE A 117 -8.16 3.14 35.97
C ILE A 117 -8.62 4.59 36.09
N ARG A 118 -8.49 5.19 37.29
CA ARG A 118 -8.63 6.63 37.48
C ARG A 118 -7.25 7.27 37.41
N ALA A 119 -7.07 8.27 36.56
CA ALA A 119 -5.77 8.88 36.31
C ALA A 119 -5.87 10.41 36.23
N PRO A 120 -4.90 11.18 36.76
CA PRO A 120 -4.79 12.61 36.47
C PRO A 120 -4.51 12.82 34.98
N LEU A 121 -5.07 13.90 34.42
CA LEU A 121 -4.93 14.23 33.01
C LEU A 121 -3.85 15.29 32.79
N ILE A 122 -2.92 15.05 31.86
CA ILE A 122 -1.76 15.93 31.62
C ILE A 122 -1.61 16.23 30.14
N ASP A 123 -1.44 17.51 29.81
CA ASP A 123 -1.25 17.98 28.44
C ASP A 123 0.23 18.20 28.14
N LEU A 124 0.80 17.42 27.22
CA LEU A 124 2.22 17.54 26.81
C LEU A 124 2.54 18.91 26.22
N ALA A 125 1.58 19.58 25.58
CA ALA A 125 1.80 20.92 25.04
C ALA A 125 2.07 21.95 26.15
N ARG A 126 1.56 21.70 27.37
CA ARG A 126 1.76 22.55 28.54
C ARG A 126 2.90 22.05 29.43
N THR A 127 3.24 20.77 29.38
CA THR A 127 4.31 20.17 30.17
C THR A 127 5.10 19.17 29.33
N PRO A 128 6.14 19.61 28.59
CA PRO A 128 6.82 18.80 27.57
C PRO A 128 7.65 17.61 28.06
N GLN A 129 7.92 17.49 29.37
CA GLN A 129 8.66 16.37 29.98
C GLN A 129 8.13 16.08 31.38
N PRO A 130 6.90 15.60 31.50
CA PRO A 130 6.27 15.50 32.79
C PRO A 130 6.71 14.16 33.42
N ARG A 131 7.26 14.17 34.65
CA ARG A 131 7.39 12.93 35.44
C ARG A 131 6.02 12.62 36.03
N VAL A 132 5.30 11.67 35.45
CA VAL A 132 3.86 11.51 35.67
C VAL A 132 3.42 10.10 36.02
N PRO A 133 3.88 9.56 37.17
CA PRO A 133 3.43 8.25 37.62
C PRO A 133 1.90 8.20 37.71
N GLY A 134 1.29 7.26 37.00
CA GLY A 134 -0.15 7.02 37.03
C GLY A 134 -0.99 7.94 36.15
N ALA A 135 -0.41 8.85 35.37
CA ALA A 135 -1.18 9.83 34.59
C ALA A 135 -1.61 9.33 33.22
N PHE A 136 -2.67 9.95 32.69
CA PHE A 136 -3.11 9.81 31.31
C PHE A 136 -2.75 11.08 30.53
N VAL A 137 -2.12 10.92 29.36
CA VAL A 137 -1.40 12.01 28.70
C VAL A 137 -2.05 12.41 27.38
N ILE A 138 -2.24 13.70 27.15
CA ILE A 138 -2.72 14.25 25.88
C ILE A 138 -1.51 14.65 25.04
N SER A 139 -1.45 14.14 23.81
CA SER A 139 -0.38 14.44 22.85
C SER A 139 -0.91 15.25 21.66
N PRO A 140 -0.12 16.22 21.14
CA PRO A 140 -0.38 16.78 19.81
C PRO A 140 -0.28 15.69 18.72
N PRO A 141 -0.74 15.97 17.48
CA PRO A 141 -0.63 15.03 16.38
C PRO A 141 0.81 14.63 16.10
N LEU A 142 1.03 13.33 15.87
CA LEU A 142 2.35 12.76 15.58
C LEU A 142 2.22 11.67 14.53
N GLY A 143 3.23 11.59 13.65
CA GLY A 143 3.39 10.43 12.77
C GLY A 143 3.76 9.16 13.56
N ARG A 144 3.43 8.00 13.00
CA ARG A 144 3.63 6.67 13.60
C ARG A 144 5.00 6.46 14.28
N PHE A 145 6.09 6.83 13.61
CA PHE A 145 7.44 6.60 14.13
C PHE A 145 7.78 7.50 15.31
N ALA A 146 7.34 8.77 15.28
CA ALA A 146 7.47 9.68 16.42
C ALA A 146 6.58 9.25 17.60
N LEU A 147 5.38 8.74 17.31
CA LEU A 147 4.48 8.18 18.32
C LEU A 147 5.12 7.00 19.06
N ARG A 148 5.81 6.09 18.35
CA ARG A 148 6.52 4.97 18.99
C ARG A 148 7.56 5.47 20.00
N THR A 149 8.37 6.45 19.63
CA THR A 149 9.36 7.05 20.54
C THR A 149 8.70 7.71 21.75
N LEU A 150 7.57 8.40 21.55
CA LEU A 150 6.82 9.01 22.65
C LEU A 150 6.27 7.94 23.61
N VAL A 151 5.69 6.85 23.10
CA VAL A 151 5.12 5.78 23.91
C VAL A 151 6.16 5.18 24.87
N GLU A 152 7.40 5.00 24.42
CA GLU A 152 8.49 4.54 25.29
C GLU A 152 8.84 5.56 26.38
N GLN A 153 8.89 6.85 26.03
CA GLN A 153 9.14 7.91 27.00
C GLN A 153 8.02 7.98 28.05
N LEU A 154 6.76 7.88 27.62
CA LEU A 154 5.61 7.87 28.51
C LEU A 154 5.62 6.66 29.44
N HIS A 155 6.03 5.49 28.94
CA HIS A 155 6.21 4.30 29.77
C HIS A 155 7.29 4.52 30.84
N ASP A 156 8.46 5.06 30.47
CA ASP A 156 9.54 5.38 31.41
C ASP A 156 9.11 6.41 32.47
N TRP A 157 8.21 7.33 32.12
CA TRP A 157 7.65 8.32 33.04
C TRP A 157 6.51 7.79 33.92
N GLY A 158 6.11 6.53 33.73
CA GLY A 158 5.06 5.86 34.49
C GLY A 158 3.64 6.24 34.08
N ALA A 159 3.43 6.75 32.87
CA ALA A 159 2.09 7.00 32.35
C ALA A 159 1.31 5.69 32.21
N ILE A 160 -0.02 5.77 32.34
CA ILE A 160 -0.92 4.62 32.15
C ILE A 160 -1.52 4.56 30.74
N GLY A 161 -1.44 5.67 29.99
CA GLY A 161 -2.04 5.77 28.67
C GLY A 161 -1.89 7.15 28.05
N LEU A 162 -2.38 7.27 26.83
CA LEU A 162 -2.38 8.51 26.06
C LEU A 162 -3.63 8.69 25.20
N ALA A 163 -3.99 9.96 24.97
CA ALA A 163 -4.87 10.41 23.91
C ALA A 163 -4.05 11.17 22.87
N LEU A 164 -3.92 10.64 21.65
CA LEU A 164 -3.29 11.29 20.53
C LEU A 164 -4.32 12.11 19.75
N ARG A 165 -4.10 13.42 19.63
CA ARG A 165 -4.92 14.29 18.80
C ARG A 165 -4.74 13.94 17.32
N SER A 166 -5.85 13.83 16.60
CA SER A 166 -5.85 13.62 15.15
C SER A 166 -5.28 14.81 14.38
N THR A 167 -4.63 14.52 13.27
CA THR A 167 -4.00 15.47 12.35
C THR A 167 -5.07 16.27 11.62
N ARG A 168 -4.90 17.59 11.56
CA ARG A 168 -5.81 18.44 10.78
C ARG A 168 -5.57 18.20 9.28
N ARG A 169 -6.65 17.86 8.56
CA ARG A 169 -6.62 17.63 7.11
C ARG A 169 -7.47 18.68 6.41
N GLU A 170 -7.04 19.09 5.23
CA GLU A 170 -7.78 20.06 4.43
C GLU A 170 -9.15 19.48 4.05
N GLY A 171 -10.20 20.28 4.24
CA GLY A 171 -11.58 19.90 3.92
C GLY A 171 -12.14 18.74 4.76
N CYS A 172 -11.55 18.48 5.92
CA CYS A 172 -12.09 17.61 6.97
C CYS A 172 -12.55 18.46 8.16
N ASP A 173 -13.59 18.02 8.87
CA ASP A 173 -14.07 18.69 10.08
C ASP A 173 -13.29 18.25 11.36
N ASP A 174 -13.61 18.89 12.49
CA ASP A 174 -12.95 18.66 13.78
C ASP A 174 -13.42 17.38 14.51
N THR A 175 -14.25 16.54 13.86
CA THR A 175 -14.76 15.26 14.38
C THR A 175 -14.02 14.04 13.82
N VAL A 176 -13.21 14.22 12.77
CA VAL A 176 -12.39 13.16 12.17
C VAL A 176 -11.40 12.60 13.22
N ILE A 177 -11.35 11.28 13.30
CA ILE A 177 -10.41 10.54 14.17
C ILE A 177 -9.46 9.76 13.27
N ASP A 178 -8.15 9.99 13.40
CA ASP A 178 -7.13 9.23 12.68
C ASP A 178 -7.00 7.80 13.26
N ARG A 179 -6.72 6.83 12.40
CA ARG A 179 -6.24 5.51 12.83
C ARG A 179 -4.94 5.67 13.62
N MET A 180 -4.89 5.02 14.77
CA MET A 180 -3.70 4.96 15.62
C MET A 180 -3.31 3.52 15.88
N GLU A 181 -2.01 3.24 15.84
CA GLU A 181 -1.47 1.93 16.13
C GLU A 181 -0.29 2.06 17.09
N LEU A 182 -0.31 1.23 18.12
CA LEU A 182 0.75 1.04 19.09
C LEU A 182 1.49 -0.27 18.79
N PRO A 183 2.76 -0.38 19.24
CA PRO A 183 3.52 -1.62 19.15
C PRO A 183 2.79 -2.80 19.81
N ASP A 184 3.05 -4.01 19.33
CA ASP A 184 2.60 -5.21 20.02
C ASP A 184 3.17 -5.29 21.44
N GLY A 185 2.32 -5.69 22.39
CA GLY A 185 2.68 -5.74 23.81
C GLY A 185 2.84 -4.36 24.46
N CYS A 186 2.37 -3.27 23.84
CA CYS A 186 2.41 -1.95 24.46
C CYS A 186 1.73 -1.95 25.84
N PRO A 187 2.38 -1.42 26.90
CA PRO A 187 1.82 -1.41 28.24
C PRO A 187 0.82 -0.26 28.47
N LEU A 188 0.69 0.66 27.51
CA LEU A 188 -0.14 1.86 27.63
C LEU A 188 -1.50 1.64 26.97
N VAL A 189 -2.54 2.25 27.55
CA VAL A 189 -3.85 2.36 26.90
C VAL A 189 -3.81 3.55 25.93
N GLY A 190 -4.10 3.32 24.65
CA GLY A 190 -4.00 4.34 23.61
C GLY A 190 -5.34 4.70 22.99
N PHE A 191 -5.66 5.98 22.98
CA PHE A 191 -6.82 6.53 22.26
C PHE A 191 -6.37 7.51 21.19
N SER A 192 -6.91 7.41 19.99
CA SER A 192 -6.96 8.49 19.01
C SER A 192 -8.22 9.30 19.25
N VAL A 193 -8.09 10.63 19.28
CA VAL A 193 -9.19 11.55 19.53
C VAL A 193 -9.26 12.62 18.47
N SER A 194 -10.47 13.07 18.16
CA SER A 194 -10.70 14.19 17.25
C SER A 194 -10.19 15.50 17.83
N ALA A 195 -10.13 16.55 17.01
CA ALA A 195 -9.73 17.88 17.49
C ALA A 195 -10.67 18.39 18.58
N SER A 196 -11.98 18.19 18.43
CA SER A 196 -13.00 18.59 19.42
C SER A 196 -12.87 17.81 20.73
N GLN A 197 -12.67 16.49 20.66
CA GLN A 197 -12.44 15.63 21.83
C GLN A 197 -11.12 15.99 22.56
N SER A 198 -10.05 16.23 21.81
CA SER A 198 -8.77 16.70 22.37
C SER A 198 -8.92 18.03 23.11
N ASN A 199 -9.66 19.00 22.55
CA ASN A 199 -9.87 20.29 23.19
C ASN A 199 -10.64 20.13 24.53
N ARG A 200 -11.64 19.23 24.58
CA ARG A 200 -12.37 18.90 25.82
C ARG A 200 -11.44 18.30 26.89
N LEU A 201 -10.57 17.37 26.50
CA LEU A 201 -9.54 16.81 27.38
C LEU A 201 -8.56 17.89 27.88
N GLN A 202 -8.08 18.77 27.00
CA GLN A 202 -7.14 19.84 27.37
C GLN A 202 -7.78 20.85 28.34
N ALA A 203 -9.06 21.18 28.15
CA ALA A 203 -9.81 22.02 29.09
C ALA A 203 -9.95 21.37 30.48
N ALA A 204 -10.20 20.06 30.55
CA ALA A 204 -10.21 19.32 31.80
C ALA A 204 -8.82 19.30 32.46
N ALA A 205 -7.75 19.05 31.69
CA ALA A 205 -6.37 19.07 32.19
C ALA A 205 -5.97 20.45 32.75
N ALA A 206 -6.43 21.54 32.13
CA ALA A 206 -6.21 22.90 32.61
C ALA A 206 -6.77 23.16 34.02
N ASN A 207 -7.79 22.39 34.41
CA ASN A 207 -8.45 22.47 35.70
C ASN A 207 -8.04 21.33 36.66
N ASN A 208 -6.88 20.68 36.44
CA ASN A 208 -6.42 19.51 37.20
C ASN A 208 -7.43 18.34 37.20
N GLY A 209 -8.12 18.17 36.08
CA GLY A 209 -9.09 17.12 35.87
C GLY A 209 -8.48 15.73 35.89
N HIS A 210 -9.34 14.75 36.11
CA HIS A 210 -9.00 13.33 36.11
C HIS A 210 -9.88 12.61 35.09
N VAL A 211 -9.40 11.48 34.58
CA VAL A 211 -10.15 10.61 33.69
C VAL A 211 -10.36 9.23 34.31
N HIS A 212 -11.44 8.57 33.89
CA HIS A 212 -11.62 7.13 34.01
C HIS A 212 -11.35 6.49 32.65
N VAL A 213 -10.44 5.53 32.62
CA VAL A 213 -9.98 4.83 31.43
C VAL A 213 -10.35 3.36 31.58
N HIS A 214 -11.05 2.82 30.58
CA HIS A 214 -11.37 1.40 30.49
C HIS A 214 -11.05 0.89 29.09
N ALA A 215 -10.39 -0.26 28.99
CA ALA A 215 -10.13 -0.95 27.74
C ALA A 215 -10.07 -2.45 27.98
N GLU A 216 -10.73 -3.22 27.12
CA GLU A 216 -10.86 -4.67 27.25
C GLU A 216 -10.62 -5.32 25.88
N HIS A 217 -9.74 -6.31 25.86
CA HIS A 217 -9.38 -7.05 24.66
C HIS A 217 -9.44 -8.56 24.92
N ASP A 218 -9.81 -9.33 23.89
CA ASP A 218 -9.54 -10.76 23.82
C ASP A 218 -8.11 -11.03 23.36
N PRO A 219 -7.56 -12.23 23.62
CA PRO A 219 -6.27 -12.65 23.06
C PRO A 219 -6.21 -12.49 21.54
N ALA A 220 -4.99 -12.38 21.01
CA ALA A 220 -4.76 -12.31 19.57
C ALA A 220 -5.26 -13.59 18.88
N ALA A 221 -6.08 -13.41 17.86
CA ALA A 221 -6.56 -14.48 16.99
C ALA A 221 -5.48 -14.88 15.96
N PRO A 222 -5.54 -16.09 15.39
CA PRO A 222 -4.67 -16.50 14.29
C PRO A 222 -4.70 -15.51 13.14
N MET A 223 -3.58 -15.29 12.47
CA MET A 223 -3.56 -14.49 11.24
C MET A 223 -4.10 -15.34 10.08
N PRO A 224 -5.22 -14.95 9.43
CA PRO A 224 -5.76 -15.70 8.31
C PRO A 224 -5.09 -15.28 6.99
N LEU A 225 -5.04 -16.20 6.04
CA LEU A 225 -4.66 -15.96 4.66
C LEU A 225 -5.59 -16.77 3.77
N VAL A 226 -6.33 -16.11 2.88
CA VAL A 226 -7.22 -16.75 1.92
C VAL A 226 -6.58 -16.69 0.54
N TYR A 227 -6.26 -17.86 0.00
CA TYR A 227 -5.74 -18.03 -1.35
C TYR A 227 -6.78 -18.77 -2.19
N ALA A 228 -7.18 -18.19 -3.31
CA ALA A 228 -8.07 -18.84 -4.27
C ALA A 228 -7.43 -18.89 -5.65
N ARG A 229 -7.65 -19.98 -6.38
CA ARG A 229 -7.14 -20.13 -7.73
C ARG A 229 -8.21 -20.63 -8.69
N ARG A 230 -8.17 -20.13 -9.92
CA ARG A 230 -8.91 -20.75 -11.03
C ARG A 230 -8.18 -22.01 -11.46
N ARG A 231 -8.91 -23.11 -11.70
CA ARG A 231 -8.31 -24.24 -12.40
C ARG A 231 -7.96 -23.76 -13.81
N HIS A 232 -6.76 -24.08 -14.28
CA HIS A 232 -6.31 -23.62 -15.58
C HIS A 232 -5.55 -24.75 -16.24
N ARG A 233 -6.12 -25.30 -17.31
CA ARG A 233 -5.60 -26.50 -17.98
C ARG A 233 -4.66 -26.19 -19.16
N THR A 234 -4.64 -24.93 -19.61
CA THR A 234 -3.85 -24.47 -20.75
C THR A 234 -2.58 -23.74 -20.30
N GLY A 235 -1.63 -23.49 -21.19
CA GLY A 235 -0.48 -22.61 -20.88
C GLY A 235 -0.92 -21.15 -20.71
N GLY A 236 -0.13 -20.32 -20.04
CA GLY A 236 -0.41 -18.89 -19.81
C GLY A 236 0.27 -18.37 -18.53
N GLN A 237 0.54 -17.07 -18.50
CA GLN A 237 1.24 -16.46 -17.37
C GLN A 237 0.35 -16.44 -16.12
N LEU A 238 0.86 -16.94 -14.99
CA LEU A 238 0.17 -16.84 -13.71
C LEU A 238 0.24 -15.41 -13.19
N GLY A 239 -0.90 -14.73 -13.09
CA GLY A 239 -1.03 -13.46 -12.38
C GLY A 239 -1.59 -13.65 -10.98
N VAL A 240 -1.04 -12.95 -9.98
CA VAL A 240 -1.63 -12.87 -8.63
C VAL A 240 -2.25 -11.49 -8.44
N LEU A 241 -3.52 -11.45 -8.06
CA LEU A 241 -4.19 -10.23 -7.64
C LEU A 241 -4.38 -10.26 -6.13
N ILE A 242 -4.07 -9.15 -5.46
CA ILE A 242 -4.14 -9.05 -4.01
C ILE A 242 -4.96 -7.84 -3.57
N ALA A 243 -5.74 -8.02 -2.51
CA ALA A 243 -6.37 -6.95 -1.76
C ALA A 243 -6.29 -7.32 -0.28
N HIS A 244 -5.84 -6.38 0.56
CA HIS A 244 -5.65 -6.72 1.96
C HIS A 244 -6.97 -6.72 2.74
N LEU A 245 -7.12 -7.74 3.60
CA LEU A 245 -8.32 -7.95 4.40
C LEU A 245 -8.37 -7.08 5.64
N CYS A 246 -7.23 -6.64 6.17
CA CYS A 246 -7.19 -5.98 7.46
C CYS A 246 -7.36 -4.46 7.36
N HIS A 247 -8.02 -3.86 8.36
CA HIS A 247 -8.10 -2.43 8.65
C HIS A 247 -9.01 -2.24 9.87
N PRO A 248 -8.84 -1.22 10.73
CA PRO A 248 -9.90 -0.85 11.68
C PRO A 248 -11.17 -0.43 10.95
N ALA A 249 -12.33 -0.71 11.54
CA ALA A 249 -13.58 -0.15 11.05
C ALA A 249 -13.54 1.40 11.08
N PRO A 250 -14.14 2.10 10.10
CA PRO A 250 -14.94 1.55 9.00
C PRO A 250 -14.14 0.99 7.81
N GLY A 251 -13.04 1.62 7.39
CA GLY A 251 -12.15 1.10 6.35
C GLY A 251 -12.87 0.74 5.03
N ALA A 252 -13.77 1.59 4.56
CA ALA A 252 -14.60 1.32 3.40
C ALA A 252 -13.81 1.42 2.09
N ASP A 253 -13.01 2.45 1.92
CA ASP A 253 -12.10 2.56 0.79
C ASP A 253 -10.82 1.75 1.05
N ASP A 254 -10.28 1.84 2.28
CA ASP A 254 -9.08 1.14 2.75
C ASP A 254 -9.46 -0.03 3.69
N ASN A 255 -9.60 -1.26 3.20
CA ASN A 255 -9.56 -1.70 1.82
C ASN A 255 -10.77 -2.59 1.48
N ALA A 256 -11.93 -2.29 2.06
CA ALA A 256 -13.16 -3.02 1.71
C ALA A 256 -13.47 -2.87 0.19
N SER A 257 -13.11 -1.74 -0.41
CA SER A 257 -13.23 -1.49 -1.83
C SER A 257 -12.39 -2.45 -2.70
N GLY A 258 -11.11 -2.64 -2.37
CA GLY A 258 -10.24 -3.59 -3.06
C GLY A 258 -10.67 -5.03 -2.86
N VAL A 259 -11.09 -5.41 -1.64
CA VAL A 259 -11.63 -6.75 -1.35
C VAL A 259 -12.86 -7.06 -2.19
N ALA A 260 -13.82 -6.13 -2.26
CA ALA A 260 -15.04 -6.27 -3.05
C ALA A 260 -14.78 -6.31 -4.57
N ALA A 261 -13.84 -5.48 -5.04
CA ALA A 261 -13.39 -5.50 -6.43
C ALA A 261 -12.74 -6.85 -6.76
N LEU A 262 -11.83 -7.35 -5.93
CA LEU A 262 -11.13 -8.61 -6.14
C LEU A 262 -12.08 -9.81 -6.19
N LEU A 263 -13.05 -9.88 -5.27
CA LEU A 263 -14.11 -10.90 -5.30
C LEU A 263 -14.92 -10.84 -6.59
N SER A 264 -15.28 -9.63 -7.02
CA SER A 264 -16.08 -9.44 -8.24
C SER A 264 -15.32 -9.83 -9.50
N ILE A 265 -14.01 -9.52 -9.57
CA ILE A 265 -13.13 -9.93 -10.67
C ILE A 265 -13.02 -11.46 -10.72
N ALA A 266 -12.83 -12.11 -9.57
CA ALA A 266 -12.73 -13.56 -9.47
C ALA A 266 -14.01 -14.25 -9.95
N ARG A 267 -15.17 -13.76 -9.48
CA ARG A 267 -16.50 -14.21 -9.89
C ARG A 267 -16.74 -14.00 -11.39
N ALA A 268 -16.44 -12.81 -11.91
CA ALA A 268 -16.64 -12.49 -13.32
C ALA A 268 -15.74 -13.33 -14.24
N ALA A 269 -14.48 -13.54 -13.88
CA ALA A 269 -13.57 -14.39 -14.64
C ALA A 269 -14.06 -15.85 -14.68
N HIS A 270 -14.57 -16.38 -13.57
CA HIS A 270 -15.19 -17.71 -13.58
C HIS A 270 -16.47 -17.74 -14.43
N HIS A 271 -17.33 -16.73 -14.35
CA HIS A 271 -18.57 -16.68 -15.14
C HIS A 271 -18.30 -16.63 -16.65
N ILE A 272 -17.34 -15.81 -17.10
CA ILE A 272 -17.04 -15.62 -18.53
C ILE A 272 -16.37 -16.85 -19.15
N TYR A 273 -15.47 -17.51 -18.41
CA TYR A 273 -14.61 -18.56 -18.99
C TYR A 273 -14.84 -19.96 -18.42
N GLY A 274 -15.67 -20.11 -17.39
CA GLY A 274 -15.84 -21.36 -16.64
C GLY A 274 -14.62 -21.72 -15.78
N PRO A 275 -14.55 -22.97 -15.28
CA PRO A 275 -13.51 -23.39 -14.33
C PRO A 275 -12.16 -23.70 -14.96
N ASP A 276 -12.06 -24.03 -16.26
CA ASP A 276 -10.84 -24.63 -16.86
C ASP A 276 -10.17 -23.78 -17.97
N ARG A 277 -10.80 -22.68 -18.42
CA ARG A 277 -10.35 -21.84 -19.55
C ARG A 277 -10.09 -20.39 -19.13
N GLY A 278 -9.49 -19.57 -19.99
CA GLY A 278 -9.31 -18.13 -19.76
C GLY A 278 -8.01 -17.82 -19.00
N PRO A 279 -7.92 -16.69 -18.28
CA PRO A 279 -6.67 -16.24 -17.66
C PRO A 279 -6.25 -17.10 -16.45
N ASN A 280 -4.97 -17.43 -16.36
CA ASN A 280 -4.36 -18.15 -15.23
C ASN A 280 -4.16 -17.17 -14.05
N LEU A 281 -5.16 -17.07 -13.18
CA LEU A 281 -5.17 -16.10 -12.08
C LEU A 281 -5.28 -16.80 -10.72
N ALA A 282 -4.58 -16.22 -9.75
CA ALA A 282 -4.76 -16.46 -8.34
C ALA A 282 -5.18 -15.17 -7.64
N PHE A 283 -5.96 -15.32 -6.57
CA PHE A 283 -6.52 -14.24 -5.78
C PHE A 283 -6.08 -14.43 -4.34
N LEU A 284 -5.50 -13.39 -3.77
CA LEU A 284 -4.98 -13.39 -2.41
C LEU A 284 -5.71 -12.33 -1.59
N TRP A 285 -6.29 -12.76 -0.49
CA TRP A 285 -6.85 -11.89 0.53
C TRP A 285 -6.14 -12.17 1.84
N ALA A 286 -5.33 -11.21 2.29
CA ALA A 286 -4.45 -11.40 3.44
C ALA A 286 -4.24 -10.09 4.21
N PRO A 287 -3.70 -10.11 5.44
CA PRO A 287 -3.38 -8.88 6.16
C PRO A 287 -2.19 -8.13 5.57
N GLU A 288 -2.31 -6.82 5.41
CA GLU A 288 -1.26 -5.95 4.88
C GLU A 288 -0.11 -5.76 5.87
N MET A 289 1.17 -5.92 5.54
CA MET A 289 1.75 -6.65 4.41
C MET A 289 2.20 -8.05 4.86
N VAL A 290 1.95 -8.39 6.12
CA VAL A 290 2.45 -9.61 6.78
C VAL A 290 1.87 -10.88 6.16
N GLY A 291 0.62 -10.85 5.70
CA GLY A 291 0.00 -11.93 4.95
C GLY A 291 0.65 -12.13 3.57
N THR A 292 1.06 -11.06 2.92
CA THR A 292 1.83 -11.10 1.67
C THR A 292 3.22 -11.70 1.90
N ALA A 293 3.88 -11.34 3.01
CA ALA A 293 5.15 -11.96 3.40
C ALA A 293 5.00 -13.46 3.63
N ALA A 294 3.93 -13.89 4.29
CA ALA A 294 3.61 -15.31 4.50
C ALA A 294 3.43 -16.07 3.17
N TYR A 295 2.63 -15.51 2.26
CA TYR A 295 2.43 -16.07 0.93
C TYR A 295 3.76 -16.21 0.17
N LEU A 296 4.55 -15.13 0.12
CA LEU A 296 5.81 -15.10 -0.63
C LEU A 296 6.86 -16.06 -0.05
N HIS A 297 6.90 -16.19 1.27
CA HIS A 297 7.78 -17.13 1.95
C HIS A 297 7.42 -18.58 1.59
N ASP A 298 6.14 -18.92 1.57
CA ASP A 298 5.68 -20.28 1.22
C ASP A 298 6.03 -20.65 -0.24
N ILE A 299 6.10 -19.68 -1.14
CA ILE A 299 6.48 -19.92 -2.55
C ILE A 299 7.96 -19.66 -2.85
N ALA A 300 8.75 -19.16 -1.90
CA ALA A 300 10.13 -18.74 -2.15
C ALA A 300 11.00 -19.89 -2.69
N ASP A 301 10.85 -21.08 -2.11
CA ASP A 301 11.56 -22.31 -2.47
C ASP A 301 10.84 -23.14 -3.56
N HIS A 302 9.74 -22.62 -4.12
CA HIS A 302 8.94 -23.29 -5.13
C HIS A 302 8.90 -22.45 -6.43
N PRO A 303 9.97 -22.45 -7.26
CA PRO A 303 10.04 -21.63 -8.46
C PRO A 303 8.86 -21.81 -9.42
N ASP A 304 8.34 -23.04 -9.54
CA ASP A 304 7.18 -23.36 -10.40
C ASP A 304 5.87 -22.73 -9.92
N HIS A 305 5.83 -22.24 -8.67
CA HIS A 305 4.69 -21.54 -8.09
C HIS A 305 4.82 -20.02 -8.14
N LYS A 306 5.98 -19.49 -8.59
CA LYS A 306 6.18 -18.05 -8.68
C LYS A 306 5.30 -17.47 -9.80
N PRO A 307 4.47 -16.45 -9.50
CA PRO A 307 3.68 -15.79 -10.52
C PRO A 307 4.58 -14.95 -11.45
N ALA A 308 4.13 -14.76 -12.68
CA ALA A 308 4.78 -13.88 -13.64
C ALA A 308 4.67 -12.40 -13.24
N PHE A 309 3.56 -12.04 -12.58
CA PHE A 309 3.31 -10.69 -12.09
C PHE A 309 2.32 -10.66 -10.93
N ALA A 310 2.33 -9.56 -10.18
CA ALA A 310 1.34 -9.25 -9.16
C ALA A 310 0.65 -7.90 -9.39
N LEU A 311 -0.58 -7.76 -8.91
CA LEU A 311 -1.32 -6.51 -8.92
C LEU A 311 -2.03 -6.30 -7.58
N SER A 312 -1.67 -5.22 -6.88
CA SER A 312 -2.35 -4.79 -5.65
C SER A 312 -3.56 -3.92 -5.98
N LEU A 313 -4.69 -4.22 -5.35
CA LEU A 313 -5.95 -3.49 -5.42
C LEU A 313 -6.22 -2.89 -4.05
N ASP A 314 -6.06 -1.58 -3.95
CA ASP A 314 -6.20 -0.85 -2.69
C ASP A 314 -6.82 0.52 -2.92
N MET A 315 -7.75 0.93 -2.06
CA MET A 315 -8.45 2.21 -2.13
C MET A 315 -9.01 2.53 -3.53
N LEU A 316 -9.85 1.63 -4.06
CA LEU A 316 -10.39 1.71 -5.42
C LEU A 316 -11.72 2.48 -5.53
N GLY A 317 -12.41 2.66 -4.41
CA GLY A 317 -13.80 3.08 -4.36
C GLY A 317 -14.04 4.54 -4.04
N GLY A 318 -13.06 5.28 -3.52
CA GLY A 318 -13.21 6.67 -3.09
C GLY A 318 -13.88 7.55 -4.15
N ASP A 319 -14.95 8.26 -3.76
CA ASP A 319 -15.65 9.19 -4.65
C ASP A 319 -14.77 10.42 -4.90
N PRO A 320 -14.39 10.72 -6.16
CA PRO A 320 -13.51 11.84 -6.47
C PRO A 320 -14.10 13.21 -6.06
N ASN A 321 -15.42 13.34 -5.94
CA ASN A 321 -16.07 14.58 -5.51
C ASN A 321 -16.09 14.75 -3.98
N ILE A 322 -15.94 13.66 -3.22
CA ILE A 322 -15.99 13.66 -1.75
C ILE A 322 -14.58 13.51 -1.18
N CYS A 323 -13.86 12.48 -1.61
CA CYS A 323 -12.50 12.16 -1.17
C CYS A 323 -11.45 13.02 -1.86
N GLY A 324 -11.67 13.35 -3.14
CA GLY A 324 -10.67 13.88 -4.05
C GLY A 324 -9.96 12.79 -4.86
N GLY A 325 -8.88 13.17 -5.53
CA GLY A 325 -7.99 12.23 -6.20
C GLY A 325 -8.42 11.73 -7.57
N VAL A 326 -7.51 10.98 -8.21
CA VAL A 326 -7.65 10.42 -9.55
C VAL A 326 -7.30 8.93 -9.52
N LEU A 327 -7.71 8.19 -10.56
CA LEU A 327 -7.25 6.82 -10.69
C LEU A 327 -5.73 6.84 -10.87
N THR A 328 -5.02 6.24 -9.93
CA THR A 328 -3.57 6.23 -9.88
C THR A 328 -3.10 4.81 -10.17
N ILE A 329 -2.26 4.68 -11.20
CA ILE A 329 -1.59 3.44 -11.57
C ILE A 329 -0.12 3.59 -11.19
N GLU A 330 0.26 2.96 -10.10
CA GLU A 330 1.64 2.87 -9.68
C GLU A 330 2.32 1.70 -10.40
N GLN A 331 3.40 2.01 -11.11
CA GLN A 331 4.11 1.02 -11.93
C GLN A 331 5.03 0.09 -11.11
N SER A 332 5.48 -0.99 -11.75
CA SER A 332 6.59 -1.82 -11.26
C SER A 332 7.88 -1.00 -11.19
N PRO A 333 8.79 -1.25 -10.22
CA PRO A 333 10.03 -0.50 -10.11
C PRO A 333 10.95 -0.76 -11.31
N ASP A 334 11.81 0.20 -11.59
CA ASP A 334 12.64 0.22 -12.81
C ASP A 334 13.61 -0.96 -12.93
N HIS A 335 13.98 -1.63 -11.83
CA HIS A 335 14.79 -2.87 -11.88
C HIS A 335 13.98 -4.12 -12.28
N LEU A 336 12.65 -4.02 -12.32
CA LEU A 336 11.70 -5.04 -12.81
C LEU A 336 10.73 -4.42 -13.82
N PRO A 337 11.21 -3.93 -14.97
CA PRO A 337 10.37 -3.26 -15.94
C PRO A 337 9.33 -4.24 -16.51
N ALA A 338 8.05 -3.87 -16.41
CA ALA A 338 6.95 -4.77 -16.75
C ALA A 338 5.76 -4.03 -17.40
N PRO A 339 4.97 -4.71 -18.23
CA PRO A 339 3.90 -4.10 -19.01
C PRO A 339 2.63 -3.78 -18.20
N LEU A 340 2.65 -3.95 -16.88
CA LEU A 340 1.48 -3.83 -16.00
C LEU A 340 0.83 -2.44 -16.11
N ALA A 341 1.63 -1.38 -16.03
CA ALA A 341 1.12 -0.02 -16.15
C ALA A 341 0.52 0.24 -17.54
N GLY A 342 1.18 -0.21 -18.61
CA GLY A 342 0.66 -0.11 -19.98
C GLY A 342 -0.65 -0.89 -20.18
N ALA A 343 -0.76 -2.08 -19.59
CA ALA A 343 -1.98 -2.89 -19.65
C ALA A 343 -3.16 -2.23 -18.92
N LEU A 344 -2.92 -1.68 -17.73
CA LEU A 344 -3.93 -0.92 -16.98
C LEU A 344 -4.32 0.36 -17.71
N GLU A 345 -3.36 1.04 -18.35
CA GLU A 345 -3.60 2.24 -19.14
C GLU A 345 -4.50 1.94 -20.34
N ALA A 346 -4.17 0.91 -21.12
CA ALA A 346 -4.94 0.46 -22.27
C ALA A 346 -6.36 0.04 -21.85
N ALA A 347 -6.46 -0.75 -20.77
CA ALA A 347 -7.73 -1.20 -20.23
C ALA A 347 -8.58 -0.01 -19.75
N ALA A 348 -7.98 0.97 -19.08
CA ALA A 348 -8.70 2.16 -18.64
C ALA A 348 -9.22 2.98 -19.82
N ARG A 349 -8.49 3.06 -20.95
CA ARG A 349 -9.01 3.69 -22.19
C ARG A 349 -10.23 2.95 -22.73
N ALA A 350 -10.19 1.62 -22.76
CA ALA A 350 -11.32 0.79 -23.20
C ALA A 350 -12.53 0.84 -22.24
N VAL A 351 -12.30 1.12 -20.96
CA VAL A 351 -13.34 1.22 -19.93
C VAL A 351 -13.91 2.65 -19.79
N SER A 352 -13.19 3.66 -20.26
CA SER A 352 -13.63 5.06 -20.13
C SER A 352 -14.99 5.30 -20.80
N PRO A 353 -15.84 6.17 -20.23
CA PRO A 353 -17.05 6.62 -20.90
C PRO A 353 -16.71 7.24 -22.26
N ALA A 354 -17.45 6.84 -23.30
CA ALA A 354 -17.34 7.47 -24.61
C ALA A 354 -17.93 8.88 -24.53
N ALA A 355 -17.06 9.89 -24.51
CA ALA A 355 -17.44 11.25 -24.86
C ALA A 355 -16.65 11.66 -26.09
N VAL A 356 -17.28 12.47 -26.93
CA VAL A 356 -16.69 12.94 -28.17
C VAL A 356 -16.78 14.45 -28.28
N SER A 357 -15.89 15.04 -29.08
CA SER A 357 -15.95 16.44 -29.47
C SER A 357 -17.30 16.77 -30.11
N TYR A 358 -17.59 18.07 -30.23
CA TYR A 358 -18.78 18.54 -30.95
C TYR A 358 -18.91 17.93 -32.35
N SER A 359 -17.78 17.77 -33.05
CA SER A 359 -17.72 17.14 -34.38
C SER A 359 -17.85 15.62 -34.37
N THR A 360 -17.91 14.99 -33.19
CA THR A 360 -17.85 13.54 -32.95
C THR A 360 -16.54 12.85 -33.36
N ALA A 361 -15.61 13.58 -33.98
CA ALA A 361 -14.38 13.04 -34.55
C ALA A 361 -13.29 12.70 -33.53
N VAL A 362 -13.34 13.30 -32.33
CA VAL A 362 -12.28 13.17 -31.32
C VAL A 362 -12.89 12.62 -30.04
N GLN A 363 -12.35 11.50 -29.53
CA GLN A 363 -12.69 11.02 -28.20
C GLN A 363 -12.11 11.96 -27.14
N LEU A 364 -12.92 12.34 -26.17
CA LEU A 364 -12.52 13.22 -25.08
C LEU A 364 -12.15 12.37 -23.85
N PRO A 365 -11.03 12.69 -23.15
CA PRO A 365 -10.69 12.02 -21.91
C PRO A 365 -11.72 12.41 -20.83
N THR A 366 -12.51 11.44 -20.38
CA THR A 366 -13.58 11.64 -19.37
C THR A 366 -13.24 11.10 -18.00
N TRP A 367 -12.14 10.36 -17.88
CA TRP A 367 -11.75 9.69 -16.65
C TRP A 367 -10.34 10.14 -16.21
N PRO A 368 -10.24 11.08 -15.25
CA PRO A 368 -8.96 11.54 -14.72
C PRO A 368 -8.15 10.39 -14.14
N ARG A 369 -6.92 10.24 -14.62
CA ARG A 369 -6.00 9.18 -14.22
C ARG A 369 -4.55 9.59 -14.41
N ALA A 370 -3.66 9.00 -13.63
CA ALA A 370 -2.22 9.20 -13.71
C ALA A 370 -1.49 7.86 -13.60
N VAL A 371 -0.41 7.70 -14.36
CA VAL A 371 0.57 6.64 -14.13
C VAL A 371 1.72 7.26 -13.37
N VAL A 372 2.03 6.72 -12.19
CA VAL A 372 3.03 7.28 -11.27
C VAL A 372 4.21 6.32 -11.08
N PRO A 373 5.39 6.86 -10.72
CA PRO A 373 6.54 6.11 -10.25
C PRO A 373 6.24 5.10 -9.13
N PHE A 374 7.09 4.08 -8.98
CA PHE A 374 7.00 3.13 -7.87
C PHE A 374 7.37 3.83 -6.55
N VAL A 375 6.49 3.71 -5.56
CA VAL A 375 6.61 4.24 -4.19
C VAL A 375 6.64 3.11 -3.17
N GLY A 376 5.93 2.00 -3.42
CA GLY A 376 5.90 0.84 -2.54
C GLY A 376 5.11 1.06 -1.25
N ALA A 377 3.93 1.68 -1.35
CA ALA A 377 3.09 2.01 -0.18
C ALA A 377 1.98 0.98 0.13
N SER A 378 1.97 -0.18 -0.55
CA SER A 378 1.00 -1.27 -0.37
C SER A 378 1.67 -2.61 -0.73
N ASP A 379 0.93 -3.72 -0.69
CA ASP A 379 1.43 -5.10 -0.82
C ASP A 379 2.36 -5.37 -2.02
N HIS A 380 2.21 -4.62 -3.13
CA HIS A 380 3.06 -4.74 -4.32
C HIS A 380 4.55 -4.49 -4.05
N LEU A 381 4.88 -3.75 -2.98
CA LEU A 381 6.27 -3.54 -2.55
C LEU A 381 6.99 -4.87 -2.29
N LEU A 382 6.33 -5.81 -1.59
CA LEU A 382 6.95 -7.07 -1.18
C LEU A 382 7.24 -7.97 -2.40
N PHE A 383 6.35 -8.00 -3.38
CA PHE A 383 6.55 -8.74 -4.62
C PHE A 383 7.76 -8.20 -5.41
N ALA A 384 7.87 -6.87 -5.47
CA ALA A 384 8.85 -6.18 -6.30
C ALA A 384 10.24 -6.05 -5.64
N ASP A 385 10.39 -6.45 -4.37
CA ASP A 385 11.69 -6.52 -3.71
C ASP A 385 12.65 -7.45 -4.47
N ARG A 386 13.93 -7.08 -4.52
CA ARG A 386 14.97 -7.81 -5.27
C ARG A 386 15.17 -9.25 -4.83
N SER A 387 14.89 -9.59 -3.56
CA SER A 387 14.96 -10.97 -3.07
C SER A 387 13.81 -11.84 -3.57
N ILE A 388 12.72 -11.24 -4.04
CA ILE A 388 11.54 -11.92 -4.56
C ILE A 388 11.52 -11.90 -6.08
N GLY A 389 11.69 -10.72 -6.69
CA GLY A 389 11.87 -10.55 -8.13
C GLY A 389 10.59 -10.71 -8.96
N ILE A 390 9.41 -10.44 -8.39
CA ILE A 390 8.13 -10.51 -9.10
C ILE A 390 7.70 -9.09 -9.49
N PRO A 391 7.58 -8.76 -10.79
CA PRO A 391 7.06 -7.46 -11.19
C PRO A 391 5.66 -7.23 -10.65
N ALA A 392 5.44 -6.08 -10.01
CA ALA A 392 4.19 -5.78 -9.35
C ALA A 392 3.76 -4.33 -9.54
N ALA A 393 2.49 -4.12 -9.80
CA ALA A 393 1.88 -2.80 -9.91
C ALA A 393 0.79 -2.63 -8.86
N HIS A 394 0.32 -1.40 -8.72
CA HIS A 394 -0.72 -1.05 -7.77
C HIS A 394 -1.70 -0.09 -8.43
N ILE A 395 -2.99 -0.41 -8.32
CA ILE A 395 -4.08 0.42 -8.81
C ILE A 395 -4.88 0.93 -7.61
N THR A 396 -5.05 2.24 -7.56
CA THR A 396 -5.62 2.95 -6.41
C THR A 396 -6.27 4.28 -6.81
N ARG A 397 -6.86 5.00 -5.85
CA ARG A 397 -7.30 6.38 -6.00
C ARG A 397 -6.65 7.28 -4.96
N LEU A 398 -5.78 8.17 -5.44
CA LEU A 398 -5.04 9.10 -4.60
C LEU A 398 -5.07 10.53 -5.17
N PRO A 399 -4.91 11.56 -4.31
CA PRO A 399 -5.00 11.50 -2.84
C PRO A 399 -6.44 11.26 -2.36
N ASN A 400 -6.60 10.56 -1.23
CA ASN A 400 -7.86 10.43 -0.50
C ASN A 400 -7.73 11.08 0.88
N ARG A 401 -8.54 12.12 1.17
CA ARG A 401 -8.47 12.86 2.43
C ARG A 401 -8.89 12.05 3.67
N PHE A 402 -9.74 11.04 3.48
CA PHE A 402 -10.27 10.20 4.56
C PHE A 402 -9.44 8.92 4.80
N HIS A 403 -8.37 8.71 4.04
CA HIS A 403 -7.39 7.63 4.24
C HIS A 403 -6.93 7.56 5.70
N HIS A 404 -7.05 6.37 6.31
CA HIS A 404 -6.75 6.09 7.72
C HIS A 404 -7.56 6.95 8.71
N THR A 405 -8.86 7.15 8.49
CA THR A 405 -9.72 7.92 9.40
C THR A 405 -11.08 7.28 9.68
N SER A 406 -11.76 7.74 10.71
CA SER A 406 -13.15 7.38 11.03
C SER A 406 -14.17 7.73 9.94
N HIS A 407 -13.79 8.56 8.98
CA HIS A 407 -14.66 9.00 7.89
C HIS A 407 -14.51 8.17 6.61
N ASP A 408 -13.64 7.16 6.62
CA ASP A 408 -13.53 6.18 5.54
C ASP A 408 -14.72 5.20 5.54
N THR A 409 -15.92 5.71 5.27
CA THR A 409 -17.20 5.02 5.41
C THR A 409 -17.80 4.68 4.05
N THR A 410 -18.80 3.81 4.01
CA THR A 410 -19.50 3.47 2.75
C THR A 410 -20.17 4.68 2.08
N ALA A 411 -20.37 5.79 2.81
CA ALA A 411 -20.90 7.04 2.29
C ALA A 411 -19.90 7.83 1.44
N THR A 412 -18.60 7.53 1.52
CA THR A 412 -17.54 8.19 0.73
C THR A 412 -17.18 7.41 -0.54
N ILE A 413 -17.89 6.31 -0.83
CA ILE A 413 -17.63 5.42 -1.97
C ILE A 413 -18.48 5.78 -3.19
N SER A 414 -17.83 5.84 -4.36
CA SER A 414 -18.48 5.88 -5.67
C SER A 414 -18.50 4.49 -6.30
N TYR A 415 -19.63 3.80 -6.23
CA TYR A 415 -19.81 2.48 -6.86
C TYR A 415 -19.56 2.46 -8.38
N PRO A 416 -19.93 3.50 -9.16
CA PRO A 416 -19.55 3.56 -10.57
C PRO A 416 -18.04 3.66 -10.80
N GLU A 417 -17.30 4.37 -9.94
CA GLU A 417 -15.84 4.44 -10.02
C GLU A 417 -15.20 3.10 -9.64
N LEU A 418 -15.65 2.49 -8.54
CA LEU A 418 -15.22 1.16 -8.11
C LEU A 418 -15.44 0.11 -9.20
N HIS A 419 -16.61 0.15 -9.85
CA HIS A 419 -16.93 -0.73 -10.98
C HIS A 419 -15.96 -0.54 -12.14
N ARG A 420 -15.73 0.72 -12.57
CA ARG A 420 -14.77 1.02 -13.64
C ARG A 420 -13.36 0.55 -13.31
N ALA A 421 -12.90 0.75 -12.08
CA ALA A 421 -11.60 0.27 -11.63
C ALA A 421 -11.52 -1.26 -11.64
N ALA A 422 -12.52 -1.96 -11.11
CA ALA A 422 -12.58 -3.43 -11.12
C ALA A 422 -12.57 -4.01 -12.55
N VAL A 423 -13.36 -3.43 -13.47
CA VAL A 423 -13.37 -3.83 -14.88
C VAL A 423 -12.02 -3.56 -15.54
N THR A 424 -11.42 -2.39 -15.29
CA THR A 424 -10.08 -2.04 -15.80
C THR A 424 -9.05 -3.08 -15.39
N THR A 425 -9.03 -3.44 -14.11
CA THR A 425 -8.15 -4.46 -13.57
C THR A 425 -8.40 -5.81 -14.24
N ALA A 426 -9.66 -6.26 -14.32
CA ALA A 426 -10.01 -7.55 -14.93
C ALA A 426 -9.57 -7.65 -16.41
N VAL A 427 -9.78 -6.57 -17.18
CA VAL A 427 -9.38 -6.50 -18.59
C VAL A 427 -7.86 -6.56 -18.73
N ALA A 428 -7.13 -5.77 -17.94
CA ALA A 428 -5.67 -5.71 -17.98
C ALA A 428 -5.04 -7.08 -17.65
N VAL A 429 -5.44 -7.70 -16.55
CA VAL A 429 -4.88 -9.01 -16.15
C VAL A 429 -5.26 -10.12 -17.11
N THR A 430 -6.45 -10.04 -17.74
CA THR A 430 -6.85 -10.99 -18.78
C THR A 430 -5.96 -10.87 -20.00
N ALA A 431 -5.76 -9.65 -20.51
CA ALA A 431 -4.90 -9.40 -21.68
C ALA A 431 -3.47 -9.90 -21.45
N LEU A 432 -2.91 -9.64 -20.26
CA LEU A 432 -1.57 -10.10 -19.88
C LEU A 432 -1.48 -11.62 -19.71
N SER A 433 -2.53 -12.28 -19.21
CA SER A 433 -2.48 -13.71 -18.92
C SER A 433 -2.75 -14.58 -20.14
N THR A 434 -3.67 -14.17 -21.03
CA THR A 434 -4.11 -14.99 -22.17
C THR A 434 -3.40 -14.65 -23.48
N GLY A 435 -2.83 -13.44 -23.61
CA GLY A 435 -2.30 -12.93 -24.88
C GLY A 435 -3.38 -12.69 -25.94
N GLY A 436 -3.00 -12.76 -27.22
CA GLY A 436 -3.90 -12.60 -28.36
C GLY A 436 -4.19 -11.14 -28.75
N PRO A 437 -5.32 -10.83 -29.41
CA PRO A 437 -5.57 -9.51 -29.99
C PRO A 437 -5.56 -8.33 -29.00
N ALA A 438 -6.00 -8.55 -27.75
CA ALA A 438 -5.95 -7.50 -26.72
C ALA A 438 -4.51 -7.12 -26.34
N LEU A 439 -3.53 -8.01 -26.57
CA LEU A 439 -2.13 -7.76 -26.23
C LEU A 439 -1.48 -6.72 -27.15
N ALA A 440 -1.94 -6.59 -28.40
CA ALA A 440 -1.46 -5.54 -29.31
C ALA A 440 -1.68 -4.14 -28.71
N GLN A 441 -2.85 -3.91 -28.09
CA GLN A 441 -3.16 -2.64 -27.43
C GLN A 441 -2.32 -2.40 -26.16
N VAL A 442 -1.86 -3.47 -25.50
CA VAL A 442 -0.90 -3.37 -24.39
C VAL A 442 0.48 -2.96 -24.90
N ILE A 443 0.95 -3.55 -26.00
CA ILE A 443 2.24 -3.23 -26.63
C ILE A 443 2.28 -1.73 -26.98
N ASP A 444 1.23 -1.23 -27.64
CA ASP A 444 1.11 0.18 -28.00
C ASP A 444 1.10 1.10 -26.77
N ALA A 445 0.36 0.72 -25.72
CA ALA A 445 0.26 1.52 -24.51
C ALA A 445 1.57 1.57 -23.70
N VAL A 446 2.38 0.49 -23.72
CA VAL A 446 3.72 0.49 -23.12
C VAL A 446 4.63 1.48 -23.84
N ALA A 447 4.62 1.48 -25.17
CA ALA A 447 5.41 2.41 -25.97
C ALA A 447 4.95 3.87 -25.78
N ASP A 448 3.63 4.12 -25.83
CA ASP A 448 3.04 5.45 -25.58
C ASP A 448 3.40 5.99 -24.19
N LEU A 449 3.39 5.13 -23.16
CA LEU A 449 3.82 5.53 -21.81
C LEU A 449 5.31 5.89 -21.78
N GLY A 450 6.18 5.10 -22.42
CA GLY A 450 7.61 5.40 -22.55
C GLY A 450 7.86 6.74 -23.25
N CYS A 451 7.25 6.96 -24.41
CA CYS A 451 7.36 8.20 -25.17
C CYS A 451 6.86 9.42 -24.39
N ARG A 452 5.72 9.31 -23.69
CA ARG A 452 5.18 10.39 -22.85
C ARG A 452 6.13 10.77 -21.73
N ARG A 453 6.80 9.80 -21.10
CA ARG A 453 7.80 10.06 -20.05
C ARG A 453 9.05 10.72 -20.58
N LEU A 454 9.59 10.22 -21.70
CA LEU A 454 10.73 10.86 -22.38
C LEU A 454 10.41 12.32 -22.72
N THR A 455 9.22 12.57 -23.28
CA THR A 455 8.78 13.93 -23.63
C THR A 455 8.57 14.80 -22.39
N ALA A 456 8.02 14.24 -21.30
CA ALA A 456 7.82 14.97 -20.05
C ALA A 456 9.15 15.42 -19.43
N LEU A 457 10.19 14.59 -19.45
CA LEU A 457 11.53 14.96 -18.97
C LEU A 457 12.07 16.17 -19.75
N ILE A 458 11.94 16.17 -21.08
CA ILE A 458 12.42 17.24 -21.96
C ILE A 458 11.66 18.56 -21.73
N ILE A 459 10.33 18.51 -21.55
CA ILE A 459 9.47 19.69 -21.47
C ILE A 459 9.41 20.28 -20.05
N SER A 460 9.71 19.50 -19.01
CA SER A 460 9.61 19.97 -17.62
C SER A 460 10.42 21.25 -17.39
N ALA A 461 9.95 22.13 -16.49
CA ALA A 461 10.70 23.34 -16.10
C ALA A 461 12.05 23.00 -15.43
N ASP A 462 12.18 21.76 -14.93
CA ASP A 462 13.42 21.12 -14.47
C ASP A 462 14.27 20.55 -15.62
N GLY A 463 13.89 20.76 -16.89
CA GLY A 463 14.62 20.32 -18.08
C GLY A 463 16.07 20.82 -18.14
N ALA A 464 16.40 21.87 -17.39
CA ALA A 464 17.79 22.31 -17.18
C ALA A 464 18.66 21.31 -16.40
N ASN A 465 18.05 20.38 -15.64
CA ASN A 465 18.71 19.33 -14.87
C ASN A 465 18.48 17.92 -15.44
N THR A 466 17.70 17.76 -16.52
CA THR A 466 17.51 16.46 -17.18
C THR A 466 18.78 16.08 -17.94
N THR A 467 19.37 14.94 -17.59
CA THR A 467 20.60 14.46 -18.23
C THR A 467 20.30 13.50 -19.38
N ALA A 468 21.26 13.31 -20.29
CA ALA A 468 21.19 12.24 -21.28
C ALA A 468 21.03 10.84 -20.64
N GLU A 469 21.50 10.65 -19.40
CA GLU A 469 21.35 9.39 -18.66
C GLU A 469 19.90 9.16 -18.19
N ASP A 470 19.18 10.21 -17.79
CA ASP A 470 17.78 10.10 -17.38
C ASP A 470 16.87 9.71 -18.57
N LEU A 471 17.16 10.27 -19.75
CA LEU A 471 16.50 9.90 -21.00
C LEU A 471 16.81 8.45 -21.40
N ARG A 472 18.09 8.04 -21.34
CA ARG A 472 18.50 6.65 -21.60
C ARG A 472 17.82 5.67 -20.66
N HIS A 473 17.87 5.93 -19.35
CA HIS A 473 17.23 5.11 -18.32
C HIS A 473 15.72 4.96 -18.58
N THR A 474 15.03 6.06 -18.91
CA THR A 474 13.59 6.03 -19.21
C THR A 474 13.28 5.18 -20.46
N ALA A 475 14.10 5.29 -21.51
CA ALA A 475 13.96 4.46 -22.71
C ALA A 475 14.24 2.98 -22.42
N GLU A 476 15.26 2.68 -21.62
CA GLU A 476 15.62 1.31 -21.20
C GLU A 476 14.52 0.65 -20.37
N VAL A 477 13.87 1.39 -19.45
CA VAL A 477 12.74 0.88 -18.67
C VAL A 477 11.55 0.53 -19.59
N ALA A 478 11.26 1.36 -20.59
CA ALA A 478 10.19 1.10 -21.55
C ALA A 478 10.53 -0.09 -22.48
N ASP A 479 11.76 -0.19 -22.99
CA ASP A 479 12.24 -1.37 -23.75
C ASP A 479 12.21 -2.64 -22.90
N GLY A 480 12.60 -2.54 -21.62
CA GLY A 480 12.54 -3.63 -20.65
C GLY A 480 11.13 -4.20 -20.47
N ALA A 481 10.11 -3.33 -20.40
CA ALA A 481 8.72 -3.76 -20.32
C ALA A 481 8.26 -4.49 -21.60
N LEU A 482 8.72 -4.05 -22.78
CA LEU A 482 8.47 -4.73 -24.05
C LEU A 482 9.21 -6.08 -24.13
N ARG A 483 10.43 -6.18 -23.59
CA ARG A 483 11.16 -7.47 -23.47
C ARG A 483 10.43 -8.44 -22.55
N THR A 484 9.88 -7.96 -21.43
CA THR A 484 9.04 -8.77 -20.54
C THR A 484 7.83 -9.32 -21.29
N LEU A 485 7.15 -8.52 -22.12
CA LEU A 485 6.08 -9.03 -23.00
C LEU A 485 6.56 -10.09 -23.99
N GLN A 486 7.75 -9.91 -24.57
CA GLN A 486 8.35 -10.87 -25.48
C GLN A 486 8.64 -12.21 -24.80
N LEU A 487 9.08 -12.21 -23.54
CA LEU A 487 9.26 -13.42 -22.73
C LEU A 487 7.92 -14.11 -22.43
N TRP A 488 6.90 -13.33 -22.11
CA TRP A 488 5.58 -13.87 -21.75
C TRP A 488 4.78 -14.40 -22.94
N HIS A 489 4.92 -13.76 -24.11
CA HIS A 489 4.10 -13.97 -25.30
C HIS A 489 4.94 -14.03 -26.59
N PRO A 490 5.70 -15.11 -26.81
CA PRO A 490 6.57 -15.25 -27.98
C PRO A 490 5.80 -15.26 -29.32
N THR A 491 4.48 -15.44 -29.30
CA THR A 491 3.65 -15.37 -30.51
C THR A 491 3.50 -13.95 -31.06
N MET A 492 3.79 -12.91 -30.27
CA MET A 492 3.70 -11.50 -30.67
C MET A 492 5.07 -10.88 -30.99
N LEU A 493 6.11 -11.69 -31.18
CA LEU A 493 7.50 -11.24 -31.35
C LEU A 493 7.67 -10.17 -32.43
N THR A 494 6.98 -10.30 -33.56
CA THR A 494 7.08 -9.36 -34.68
C THR A 494 6.60 -7.97 -34.29
N ASP A 495 5.39 -7.88 -33.73
CA ASP A 495 4.79 -6.61 -33.30
C ASP A 495 5.63 -5.96 -32.20
N ILE A 496 6.09 -6.75 -31.23
CA ILE A 496 6.93 -6.27 -30.13
C ILE A 496 8.26 -5.73 -30.68
N ASN A 497 8.96 -6.46 -31.54
CA ASN A 497 10.25 -6.02 -32.09
C ASN A 497 10.10 -4.76 -32.95
N HIS A 498 9.01 -4.64 -33.69
CA HIS A 498 8.70 -3.44 -34.46
C HIS A 498 8.52 -2.22 -33.54
N THR A 499 7.71 -2.35 -32.50
CA THR A 499 7.48 -1.28 -31.51
C THR A 499 8.77 -0.91 -30.75
N ARG A 500 9.60 -1.90 -30.40
CA ARG A 500 10.91 -1.67 -29.77
C ARG A 500 11.85 -0.87 -30.67
N ALA A 501 11.90 -1.20 -31.97
CA ALA A 501 12.70 -0.46 -32.93
C ALA A 501 12.24 1.01 -33.07
N HIS A 502 10.93 1.26 -33.04
CA HIS A 502 10.40 2.63 -33.05
C HIS A 502 10.74 3.41 -31.78
N LEU A 503 10.60 2.77 -30.60
CA LEU A 503 10.98 3.39 -29.33
C LEU A 503 12.48 3.74 -29.31
N ALA A 504 13.33 2.86 -29.84
CA ALA A 504 14.76 3.10 -29.96
C ALA A 504 15.06 4.29 -30.89
N ASP A 505 14.46 4.36 -32.08
CA ASP A 505 14.63 5.50 -33.00
C ASP A 505 14.17 6.83 -32.37
N ILE A 506 13.07 6.83 -31.61
CA ILE A 506 12.63 8.01 -30.86
C ILE A 506 13.66 8.39 -29.80
N ALA A 507 14.12 7.43 -28.99
CA ALA A 507 15.12 7.68 -27.96
C ALA A 507 16.42 8.24 -28.56
N ASP A 508 16.93 7.65 -29.65
CA ASP A 508 18.16 8.08 -30.33
C ASP A 508 18.06 9.53 -30.86
N ARG A 509 16.85 9.96 -31.27
CA ARG A 509 16.61 11.35 -31.71
C ARG A 509 16.51 12.35 -30.55
N LEU A 510 16.05 11.90 -29.38
CA LEU A 510 15.81 12.75 -28.22
C LEU A 510 17.03 12.85 -27.30
N ILE A 511 17.90 11.84 -27.27
CA ILE A 511 19.10 11.82 -26.42
C ILE A 511 20.21 12.63 -27.09
N PRO A 512 20.74 13.69 -26.45
CA PRO A 512 21.81 14.50 -27.03
C PRO A 512 23.07 13.69 -27.36
N SER A 513 23.62 13.90 -28.56
CA SER A 513 24.88 13.28 -28.98
C SER A 513 26.07 13.99 -28.30
N GLY A 514 26.88 13.28 -27.51
CA GLY A 514 28.16 13.78 -26.98
C GLY A 514 28.27 13.96 -25.47
N GLU A 515 27.20 13.77 -24.70
CA GLU A 515 27.31 13.65 -23.24
C GLU A 515 27.77 12.23 -22.88
N THR A 516 29.08 12.08 -22.68
CA THR A 516 29.61 10.94 -21.92
C THR A 516 29.04 10.99 -20.52
N ALA A 517 28.62 9.84 -19.99
CA ALA A 517 28.20 9.72 -18.59
C ALA A 517 29.24 10.42 -17.70
N PRO A 518 28.84 11.19 -16.69
CA PRO A 518 29.79 11.77 -15.74
C PRO A 518 30.68 10.63 -15.22
N SER A 519 31.99 10.82 -15.27
CA SER A 519 32.92 9.83 -14.73
C SER A 519 32.58 9.64 -13.25
N THR A 520 32.12 8.44 -12.89
CA THR A 520 31.93 8.03 -11.50
C THR A 520 33.30 7.82 -10.89
N ASP A 521 34.02 8.92 -10.70
CA ASP A 521 35.37 8.92 -10.16
C ASP A 521 35.25 8.82 -8.64
N SER A 522 35.12 7.59 -8.16
CA SER A 522 35.72 7.17 -6.88
C SER A 522 35.70 5.64 -6.81
N ALA A 523 36.75 4.99 -7.33
CA ALA A 523 37.02 3.57 -7.09
C ALA A 523 37.29 3.22 -5.59
N THR A 524 37.08 4.18 -4.68
CA THR A 524 37.35 4.13 -3.24
C THR A 524 36.13 4.45 -2.37
N ALA A 525 34.95 4.72 -2.94
CA ALA A 525 33.75 4.99 -2.13
C ALA A 525 33.12 3.69 -1.63
N ALA A 526 32.75 3.67 -0.35
CA ALA A 526 32.16 2.51 0.30
C ALA A 526 30.86 2.05 -0.39
N VAL A 527 30.76 0.74 -0.61
CA VAL A 527 29.59 0.10 -1.23
C VAL A 527 28.74 -0.55 -0.14
N PRO A 528 27.45 -0.20 0.02
CA PRO A 528 26.56 -0.88 0.94
C PRO A 528 26.14 -2.24 0.37
N LEU A 529 26.37 -3.29 1.15
CA LEU A 529 25.97 -4.66 0.86
C LEU A 529 24.69 -5.00 1.61
N ARG A 530 23.66 -5.49 0.90
CA ARG A 530 22.40 -5.95 1.47
C ARG A 530 22.61 -7.17 2.37
N ARG A 531 22.07 -7.11 3.60
CA ARG A 531 22.11 -8.19 4.61
C ARG A 531 20.75 -8.60 5.17
N TRP A 532 19.71 -7.80 5.00
CA TRP A 532 18.37 -8.15 5.52
C TRP A 532 17.76 -9.35 4.79
N GLN A 533 16.96 -10.13 5.54
CA GLN A 533 16.30 -11.33 5.04
C GLN A 533 14.89 -11.03 4.54
N GLY A 534 14.54 -11.59 3.38
CA GLY A 534 13.24 -11.41 2.74
C GLY A 534 13.01 -10.00 2.23
N PRO A 535 11.75 -9.64 1.92
CA PRO A 535 11.40 -8.34 1.39
C PRO A 535 11.66 -7.19 2.36
N TRP A 536 12.13 -6.05 1.85
CA TRP A 536 12.31 -4.84 2.64
C TRP A 536 10.98 -4.32 3.20
N ASN A 537 10.99 -3.86 4.45
CA ASN A 537 9.87 -3.18 5.09
C ASN A 537 10.32 -2.25 6.21
N LEU A 538 9.79 -1.03 6.20
CA LEU A 538 10.18 0.03 7.13
C LEU A 538 9.85 -0.30 8.60
N HIS A 539 8.75 -1.01 8.87
CA HIS A 539 8.37 -1.41 10.22
C HIS A 539 9.37 -2.42 10.81
N ASN A 540 9.84 -3.36 10.00
CA ASN A 540 10.84 -4.33 10.43
C ASN A 540 12.21 -3.66 10.68
N LEU A 541 12.58 -2.65 9.87
CA LEU A 541 13.78 -1.84 10.12
C LEU A 541 13.64 -1.10 11.46
N ASP A 542 12.51 -0.43 11.68
CA ASP A 542 12.21 0.27 12.93
C ASP A 542 12.28 -0.68 14.16
N HIS A 543 11.82 -1.93 14.04
CA HIS A 543 11.94 -2.92 15.12
C HIS A 543 13.36 -3.40 15.40
N ALA A 544 14.23 -3.43 14.39
CA ALA A 544 15.62 -3.85 14.55
C ALA A 544 16.52 -2.80 15.20
N LEU A 545 16.03 -1.55 15.33
CA LEU A 545 16.84 -0.41 15.79
C LEU A 545 16.83 -0.23 17.31
N SER A 546 17.95 0.30 17.82
CA SER A 546 18.01 0.85 19.17
C SER A 546 17.09 2.06 19.33
N ARG A 547 16.91 2.55 20.56
CA ARG A 547 16.10 3.76 20.82
C ARG A 547 16.68 5.01 20.13
N ASP A 548 18.01 5.13 20.07
CA ASP A 548 18.67 6.22 19.35
C ASP A 548 18.47 6.09 17.84
N GLY A 549 18.68 4.89 17.29
CA GLY A 549 18.42 4.56 15.89
C GLY A 549 17.01 4.92 15.45
N ARG A 550 15.99 4.57 16.26
CA ARG A 550 14.59 4.94 15.99
C ARG A 550 14.34 6.43 16.04
N THR A 551 15.00 7.15 16.94
CA THR A 551 14.93 8.62 16.98
C THR A 551 15.54 9.23 15.71
N ARG A 552 16.65 8.69 15.21
CA ARG A 552 17.24 9.10 13.93
C ARG A 552 16.33 8.78 12.74
N LEU A 553 15.76 7.58 12.70
CA LEU A 553 14.80 7.18 11.67
C LEU A 553 13.56 8.09 11.64
N ALA A 554 12.99 8.40 12.81
CA ALA A 554 11.82 9.28 12.91
C ALA A 554 12.10 10.70 12.35
N ARG A 555 13.33 11.20 12.47
CA ARG A 555 13.75 12.49 11.88
C ARG A 555 13.82 12.46 10.35
N LEU A 556 14.11 11.29 9.77
CA LEU A 556 14.11 11.11 8.31
C LEU A 556 12.71 11.07 7.71
N LEU A 557 11.66 10.91 8.53
CA LEU A 557 10.26 10.72 8.11
C LEU A 557 9.35 11.91 8.43
N VAL A 558 9.93 13.07 8.78
CA VAL A 558 9.17 14.26 9.20
C VAL A 558 8.31 14.84 8.06
N GLY A 559 8.78 14.75 6.82
CA GLY A 559 8.06 15.15 5.61
C GLY A 559 6.98 14.16 5.15
N GLY A 560 6.72 13.10 5.92
CA GLY A 560 5.62 12.16 5.69
C GLY A 560 5.80 11.29 4.44
N ALA A 561 4.79 11.23 3.59
CA ALA A 561 4.73 10.29 2.47
C ALA A 561 5.88 10.47 1.44
N ALA A 562 6.32 11.71 1.21
CA ALA A 562 7.45 11.97 0.30
C ALA A 562 8.76 11.39 0.84
N ASP A 563 9.00 11.49 2.15
CA ASP A 563 10.18 10.90 2.77
C ASP A 563 10.11 9.38 2.79
N TYR A 564 8.94 8.81 3.07
CA TYR A 564 8.72 7.36 2.92
C TYR A 564 9.11 6.87 1.52
N ALA A 565 8.64 7.55 0.46
CA ALA A 565 8.96 7.20 -0.92
C ALA A 565 10.48 7.26 -1.20
N ARG A 566 11.18 8.29 -0.69
CA ARG A 566 12.64 8.39 -0.81
C ARG A 566 13.36 7.22 -0.15
N LEU A 567 12.93 6.83 1.05
CA LEU A 567 13.56 5.74 1.80
C LEU A 567 13.37 4.39 1.10
N VAL A 568 12.16 4.10 0.60
CA VAL A 568 11.88 2.89 -0.19
C VAL A 568 12.76 2.86 -1.44
N ALA A 569 12.87 3.99 -2.14
CA ALA A 569 13.64 4.09 -3.37
C ALA A 569 15.14 3.90 -3.15
N VAL A 570 15.68 4.45 -2.05
CA VAL A 570 17.07 4.20 -1.64
C VAL A 570 17.27 2.72 -1.33
N ALA A 571 16.39 2.10 -0.53
CA ALA A 571 16.49 0.68 -0.19
C ALA A 571 16.43 -0.23 -1.43
N HIS A 572 15.54 0.06 -2.38
CA HIS A 572 15.41 -0.69 -3.64
C HIS A 572 16.54 -0.41 -4.64
N SER A 573 17.29 0.66 -4.45
CA SER A 573 18.46 1.00 -5.27
C SER A 573 19.74 0.31 -4.80
N ILE A 574 19.77 -0.30 -3.61
CA ILE A 574 20.89 -1.11 -3.12
C ILE A 574 20.98 -2.40 -3.95
N ASP A 575 22.12 -2.63 -4.59
CA ASP A 575 22.38 -3.78 -5.47
C ASP A 575 23.79 -4.37 -5.32
N ASP A 576 24.45 -4.07 -4.20
CA ASP A 576 25.79 -4.56 -3.85
C ASP A 576 26.91 -4.14 -4.82
N GLN A 577 26.63 -3.20 -5.74
CA GLN A 577 27.56 -2.73 -6.76
C GLN A 577 27.76 -1.21 -6.71
N HIS A 578 26.73 -0.46 -6.36
CA HIS A 578 26.73 1.00 -6.42
C HIS A 578 27.04 1.64 -5.06
N ASN A 579 27.83 2.72 -5.09
CA ASN A 579 28.08 3.55 -3.91
C ASN A 579 26.88 4.46 -3.58
N VAL A 580 26.97 5.19 -2.46
CA VAL A 580 25.89 6.06 -1.95
C VAL A 580 25.41 7.11 -2.96
N ALA A 581 26.32 7.74 -3.71
CA ALA A 581 25.96 8.78 -4.67
C ALA A 581 25.20 8.19 -5.86
N GLN A 582 25.63 7.03 -6.35
CA GLN A 582 24.97 6.29 -7.43
C GLN A 582 23.60 5.78 -6.98
N ILE A 583 23.48 5.26 -5.76
CA ILE A 583 22.21 4.84 -5.15
C ILE A 583 21.24 6.01 -5.06
N ALA A 584 21.70 7.18 -4.59
CA ALA A 584 20.87 8.38 -4.51
C ALA A 584 20.37 8.85 -5.89
N ALA A 585 21.25 8.87 -6.89
CA ALA A 585 20.89 9.22 -8.27
C ALA A 585 19.84 8.24 -8.84
N ARG A 586 20.03 6.94 -8.64
CA ARG A 586 19.08 5.91 -9.07
C ARG A 586 17.73 6.03 -8.36
N ALA A 587 17.73 6.24 -7.05
CA ALA A 587 16.52 6.44 -6.26
C ALA A 587 15.72 7.67 -6.71
N ALA A 588 16.42 8.75 -7.09
CA ALA A 588 15.80 9.95 -7.65
C ALA A 588 15.09 9.68 -8.98
N ARG A 589 15.73 8.91 -9.89
CA ARG A 589 15.10 8.48 -11.16
C ARG A 589 13.87 7.62 -10.93
N ILE A 590 13.96 6.65 -10.02
CA ILE A 590 12.87 5.70 -9.74
C ILE A 590 11.62 6.40 -9.23
N THR A 591 11.76 7.46 -8.43
CA THR A 591 10.64 8.14 -7.74
C THR A 591 10.19 9.43 -8.40
N ALA A 592 10.99 9.98 -9.32
CA ALA A 592 10.87 11.37 -9.76
C ALA A 592 10.90 12.38 -8.59
N LEU A 593 11.56 12.04 -7.48
CA LEU A 593 11.81 12.92 -6.34
C LEU A 593 13.28 13.27 -6.24
N THR A 594 13.59 14.45 -5.72
CA THR A 594 14.97 14.75 -5.32
C THR A 594 15.38 13.87 -4.14
N VAL A 595 16.47 13.13 -4.31
CA VAL A 595 17.12 12.33 -3.27
C VAL A 595 18.55 12.84 -3.08
N HIS A 596 18.79 13.61 -2.02
CA HIS A 596 20.13 14.11 -1.73
C HIS A 596 21.04 12.99 -1.20
N PRO A 597 22.32 12.91 -1.61
CA PRO A 597 23.26 11.91 -1.10
C PRO A 597 23.37 11.87 0.43
N ALA A 598 23.28 13.03 1.10
CA ALA A 598 23.29 13.10 2.57
C ALA A 598 22.05 12.42 3.20
N HIS A 599 20.88 12.52 2.57
CA HIS A 599 19.67 11.85 3.03
C HIS A 599 19.77 10.33 2.82
N ALA A 600 20.27 9.90 1.66
CA ALA A 600 20.54 8.48 1.40
C ALA A 600 21.57 7.91 2.39
N HIS A 601 22.66 8.64 2.65
CA HIS A 601 23.68 8.24 3.62
C HIS A 601 23.09 8.07 5.03
N ALA A 602 22.28 9.02 5.49
CA ALA A 602 21.65 8.93 6.81
C ALA A 602 20.72 7.71 6.96
N LEU A 603 19.99 7.31 5.91
CA LEU A 603 19.25 6.06 5.92
C LEU A 603 20.19 4.84 5.96
N LEU A 604 21.24 4.83 5.14
CA LEU A 604 22.19 3.72 5.12
C LEU A 604 22.88 3.53 6.47
N ASP A 605 23.19 4.61 7.19
CA ASP A 605 23.72 4.55 8.56
C ASP A 605 22.74 3.89 9.54
N VAL A 606 21.45 4.24 9.44
CA VAL A 606 20.39 3.59 10.21
C VAL A 606 20.29 2.10 9.85
N MET A 607 20.36 1.75 8.57
CA MET A 607 20.36 0.35 8.14
C MET A 607 21.62 -0.41 8.59
N ALA A 608 22.77 0.24 8.66
CA ALA A 608 24.01 -0.36 9.15
C ALA A 608 23.95 -0.64 10.67
N GLU A 609 23.37 0.27 11.46
CA GLU A 609 23.11 0.04 12.89
C GLU A 609 22.22 -1.18 13.11
N ALA A 610 21.21 -1.36 12.26
CA ALA A 610 20.30 -2.50 12.31
C ALA A 610 20.91 -3.80 11.76
N GLU A 611 22.18 -3.80 11.31
CA GLU A 611 22.83 -4.90 10.59
C GLU A 611 22.12 -5.30 9.28
N TRP A 612 21.30 -4.40 8.71
CA TRP A 612 20.61 -4.62 7.44
C TRP A 612 21.53 -4.40 6.25
N ILE A 613 22.59 -3.61 6.43
CA ILE A 613 23.67 -3.50 5.44
C ILE A 613 25.04 -3.68 6.10
N ALA A 614 26.04 -4.00 5.28
CA ALA A 614 27.45 -3.91 5.65
C ALA A 614 28.19 -3.02 4.64
N TRP A 615 29.18 -2.25 5.10
CA TRP A 615 30.02 -1.45 4.20
C TRP A 615 31.19 -2.31 3.68
N GLN A 616 31.40 -2.26 2.36
CA GLN A 616 32.56 -2.83 1.67
C GLN A 616 33.56 -1.74 1.26
#